data_AF-A0A8J7TRV0-F1
#
_entry.id   AF-A0A8J7TRV0-F1
#
_cell.length_a   1.000
_cell.length_b   1.000
_cell.length_c   1.000
_cell.angle_alpha   90.00
_cell.angle_beta   90.00
_cell.angle_gamma   90.00
#
_symmetry.space_group_name_H-M   'P 1'
#
loop_
_entity.id
_entity.type
_entity.pdbx_description
1 polymer ?
#
loop_
_entity_poly.entity_id
_entity_poly.type
_entity_poly.pdbx_seq_one_letter_code
_entity_poly.pdbx_strand_id
1 'polypeptide(L)'
;MSEHSTDATTPRSHPLREGVRRNAVALISLTVALFATSYNTWRNQTTEAHRNVREASFKLLEACGELQQLAQHRYYGGDHSQMNWIAGWGKATLIRDMAPLVSPATQAHADTLFAVWKENAGELESGKGNSEQAVESALDAVADAARAELLALH
;
A
#
# COMPACT_ATOMS: atom_id res chain seq x y z
N MET A 1 79.05 -25.06 38.73
CA MET A 1 79.37 -24.14 37.62
C MET A 1 78.10 -24.00 36.81
N SER A 2 77.35 -22.96 37.13
CA SER A 2 75.99 -22.68 36.63
C SER A 2 76.09 -21.67 35.50
N GLU A 3 75.52 -21.95 34.33
CA GLU A 3 75.07 -20.96 33.34
C GLU A 3 73.90 -21.61 32.58
N HIS A 4 72.67 -21.44 33.09
CA HIS A 4 71.71 -20.40 32.72
C HIS A 4 71.04 -20.66 31.36
N SER A 5 69.96 -21.45 31.41
CA SER A 5 68.96 -21.51 30.34
C SER A 5 68.24 -20.16 30.25
N THR A 6 68.52 -19.42 29.19
CA THR A 6 67.75 -18.23 28.83
C THR A 6 66.59 -18.65 27.93
N ASP A 7 65.43 -18.80 28.58
CA ASP A 7 64.11 -18.92 27.97
C ASP A 7 63.80 -17.69 27.12
N ALA A 8 63.71 -17.86 25.80
CA ALA A 8 63.30 -16.81 24.87
C ALA A 8 61.78 -16.90 24.66
N THR A 9 61.03 -16.28 25.57
CA THR A 9 59.58 -16.13 25.46
C THR A 9 59.25 -15.21 24.29
N THR A 10 59.03 -15.77 23.09
CA THR A 10 58.54 -15.01 21.94
C THR A 10 57.04 -14.73 22.13
N PRO A 11 56.57 -13.47 22.04
CA PRO A 11 55.15 -13.18 22.17
C PRO A 11 54.42 -13.76 20.96
N ARG A 12 53.52 -14.73 21.20
CA ARG A 12 52.60 -15.23 20.18
C ARG A 12 51.69 -14.08 19.76
N SER A 13 52.03 -13.37 18.69
CA SER A 13 51.07 -12.51 18.01
C SER A 13 49.93 -13.41 17.51
N HIS A 14 48.72 -13.21 18.05
CA HIS A 14 47.57 -14.03 17.72
C HIS A 14 47.35 -14.00 16.19
N PRO A 15 47.48 -15.12 15.47
CA PRO A 15 47.49 -15.18 14.00
C PRO A 15 46.23 -14.58 13.36
N LEU A 16 45.13 -14.54 14.12
CA LEU A 16 43.87 -13.91 13.74
C LEU A 16 44.00 -12.38 13.56
N ARG A 17 44.73 -11.68 14.44
CA ARG A 17 44.90 -10.23 14.36
C ARG A 17 45.72 -9.81 13.13
N GLU A 18 46.75 -10.59 12.83
CA GLU A 18 47.61 -10.38 11.66
C GLU A 18 46.84 -10.63 10.35
N GLY A 19 46.03 -11.70 10.31
CA GLY A 19 45.14 -12.01 9.18
C GLY A 19 44.07 -10.95 8.94
N VAL A 20 43.47 -10.41 10.02
CA VAL A 20 42.51 -9.29 9.92
C VAL A 20 43.19 -8.03 9.40
N ARG A 21 44.38 -7.68 9.89
CA ARG A 21 45.13 -6.50 9.42
C ARG A 21 45.48 -6.61 7.93
N ARG A 22 45.93 -7.78 7.49
CA ARG A 22 46.30 -8.03 6.08
C ARG A 22 45.09 -7.97 5.14
N ASN A 23 43.90 -8.34 5.62
CA ASN A 23 42.67 -8.36 4.82
C ASN A 23 41.71 -7.22 5.18
N ALA A 24 42.17 -6.19 5.90
CA ALA A 24 41.30 -5.13 6.42
C ALA A 24 40.49 -4.45 5.30
N VAL A 25 41.15 -4.16 4.17
CA VAL A 25 40.48 -3.57 3.00
C VAL A 25 39.38 -4.50 2.47
N ALA A 26 39.66 -5.79 2.30
CA ALA A 26 38.66 -6.75 1.80
C ALA A 26 37.47 -6.90 2.76
N LEU A 27 37.73 -6.93 4.07
CA LEU A 27 36.69 -7.00 5.10
C LEU A 27 35.84 -5.73 5.13
N ILE A 28 36.46 -4.56 5.01
CA ILE A 28 35.76 -3.28 4.91
C ILE A 28 34.92 -3.25 3.63
N SER A 29 35.49 -3.63 2.48
CA SER A 29 34.77 -3.68 1.21
C SER A 29 33.58 -4.63 1.25
N LEU A 30 33.73 -5.82 1.83
CA LEU A 30 32.63 -6.76 2.03
C LEU A 30 31.55 -6.17 2.93
N THR A 31 31.94 -5.55 4.05
CA THR A 31 31.03 -4.91 4.99
C THR A 31 30.23 -3.80 4.31
N VAL A 32 30.91 -2.91 3.59
CA VAL A 32 30.30 -1.84 2.81
C VAL A 32 29.34 -2.39 1.75
N ALA A 33 29.73 -3.45 1.04
CA ALA A 33 28.88 -4.10 0.03
C ALA A 33 27.60 -4.67 0.67
N LEU A 34 27.70 -5.36 1.81
CA LEU A 34 26.55 -5.91 2.52
C LEU A 34 25.60 -4.81 2.99
N PHE A 35 26.12 -3.72 3.56
CA PHE A 35 25.31 -2.57 3.98
C PHE A 35 24.66 -1.87 2.79
N ALA A 36 25.40 -1.62 1.71
CA ALA A 36 24.88 -0.98 0.50
C ALA A 36 23.77 -1.80 -0.15
N THR A 37 23.96 -3.12 -0.28
CA THR A 37 22.92 -4.02 -0.81
C THR A 37 21.69 -4.05 0.08
N SER A 38 21.87 -4.23 1.40
CA SER A 38 20.75 -4.27 2.35
C SER A 38 19.93 -2.98 2.33
N TYR A 39 20.61 -1.83 2.36
CA TYR A 39 19.96 -0.52 2.29
C TYR A 39 19.21 -0.33 0.98
N ASN A 40 19.83 -0.66 -0.16
CA ASN A 40 19.20 -0.54 -1.46
C ASN A 40 17.97 -1.45 -1.60
N THR A 41 18.04 -2.69 -1.12
CA THR A 41 16.90 -3.63 -1.14
C THR A 41 15.75 -3.10 -0.30
N TRP A 42 16.01 -2.71 0.95
CA TRP A 42 14.98 -2.17 1.84
C TRP A 42 14.34 -0.91 1.26
N ARG A 43 15.15 0.06 0.81
CA ARG A 43 14.66 1.29 0.19
C ARG A 43 13.82 1.01 -1.06
N ASN A 44 14.23 0.04 -1.88
CA ASN A 44 13.49 -0.33 -3.08
C ASN A 44 12.12 -0.92 -2.74
N GLN A 45 12.07 -1.88 -1.82
CA GLN A 45 10.82 -2.50 -1.36
C GLN A 45 9.84 -1.47 -0.79
N THR A 46 10.31 -0.54 0.04
CA THR A 46 9.48 0.54 0.57
C THR A 46 8.94 1.44 -0.54
N THR A 47 9.79 1.80 -1.51
CA THR A 47 9.39 2.64 -2.65
C THR A 47 8.34 1.94 -3.53
N GLU A 48 8.53 0.65 -3.79
CA GLU A 48 7.58 -0.18 -4.54
C GLU A 48 6.25 -0.32 -3.81
N ALA A 49 6.27 -0.57 -2.49
CA ALA A 49 5.06 -0.61 -1.67
C ALA A 49 4.29 0.72 -1.75
N HIS A 50 4.96 1.86 -1.58
CA HIS A 50 4.33 3.18 -1.67
C HIS A 50 3.77 3.44 -3.08
N ARG A 51 4.46 2.98 -4.13
CA ARG A 51 3.98 3.10 -5.51
C ARG A 51 2.71 2.27 -5.74
N ASN A 52 2.67 1.04 -5.24
CA ASN A 52 1.51 0.16 -5.38
C ASN A 52 0.27 0.75 -4.68
N VAL A 53 0.43 1.27 -3.46
CA VAL A 53 -0.66 1.94 -2.75
C VAL A 53 -1.14 3.17 -3.51
N ARG A 54 -0.22 4.03 -4.00
CA ARG A 54 -0.61 5.19 -4.82
C ARG A 54 -1.42 4.80 -6.06
N GLU A 55 -0.95 3.80 -6.79
CA GLU A 55 -1.62 3.34 -8.01
C GLU A 55 -3.01 2.75 -7.69
N ALA A 56 -3.13 1.95 -6.64
CA ALA A 56 -4.39 1.40 -6.17
C ALA A 56 -5.36 2.52 -5.74
N SER A 57 -4.89 3.51 -4.98
CA SER A 57 -5.70 4.64 -4.52
C SER A 57 -6.24 5.47 -5.68
N PHE A 58 -5.44 5.76 -6.71
CA PHE A 58 -5.92 6.53 -7.87
C PHE A 58 -6.98 5.75 -8.66
N LYS A 59 -6.77 4.46 -8.90
CA LYS A 59 -7.77 3.59 -9.56
C LYS A 59 -9.06 3.50 -8.74
N LEU A 60 -8.95 3.44 -7.41
CA LEU A 60 -10.11 3.41 -6.52
C LEU A 60 -10.90 4.72 -6.56
N LEU A 61 -10.22 5.86 -6.55
CA LEU A 61 -10.85 7.19 -6.64
C LEU A 61 -11.57 7.38 -7.98
N GLU A 62 -10.97 6.92 -9.08
CA GLU A 62 -11.61 6.92 -10.40
C GLU A 62 -12.89 6.07 -10.39
N ALA A 63 -12.82 4.84 -9.86
CA ALA A 63 -13.98 3.96 -9.75
C ALA A 63 -15.11 4.54 -8.88
N CYS A 64 -14.76 5.24 -7.78
CA CYS A 64 -15.73 5.95 -6.95
C CYS A 64 -16.45 7.05 -7.76
N GLY A 65 -15.70 7.86 -8.51
CA GLY A 65 -16.28 8.91 -9.35
C GLY A 65 -17.20 8.36 -10.45
N GLU A 66 -16.82 7.25 -11.09
CA GLU A 66 -17.68 6.59 -12.08
C GLU A 66 -18.96 6.03 -11.47
N LEU A 67 -18.89 5.43 -10.27
CA LEU A 67 -20.09 4.95 -9.58
C LEU A 67 -21.00 6.11 -9.16
N GLN A 68 -20.44 7.24 -8.69
CA GLN A 68 -21.20 8.45 -8.37
C GLN A 68 -21.95 8.96 -9.61
N GLN A 69 -21.28 9.05 -10.75
CA GLN A 69 -21.90 9.47 -12.01
C GLN A 69 -23.04 8.53 -12.42
N LEU A 70 -22.86 7.22 -12.29
CA LEU A 70 -23.91 6.24 -12.57
C LEU A 70 -25.11 6.40 -11.62
N ALA A 71 -24.85 6.62 -10.33
CA ALA A 71 -25.89 6.85 -9.33
C ALA A 71 -26.70 8.12 -9.65
N GLN A 72 -26.00 9.22 -9.92
CA GLN A 72 -26.61 10.50 -10.26
C GLN A 72 -27.37 10.45 -11.59
N HIS A 73 -26.82 9.81 -12.61
CA HIS A 73 -27.50 9.68 -13.90
C HIS A 73 -28.77 8.83 -13.79
N ARG A 74 -28.79 7.85 -12.89
CA ARG A 74 -29.98 7.03 -12.64
C ARG A 74 -31.02 7.72 -11.76
N TYR A 75 -30.58 8.60 -10.86
CA TYR A 75 -31.45 9.32 -9.94
C TYR A 75 -32.03 10.62 -10.53
N TYR A 76 -31.17 11.45 -11.13
CA TYR A 76 -31.55 12.73 -11.72
C TYR A 76 -31.78 12.65 -13.24
N GLY A 77 -31.12 11.70 -13.91
CA GLY A 77 -31.24 11.52 -15.36
C GLY A 77 -32.45 10.66 -15.75
N GLY A 78 -32.79 10.72 -17.03
CA GLY A 78 -33.91 9.95 -17.60
C GLY A 78 -33.53 8.59 -18.17
N ASP A 79 -32.28 8.15 -18.02
CA ASP A 79 -31.78 6.89 -18.58
C ASP A 79 -31.70 5.81 -17.51
N HIS A 80 -32.69 4.92 -17.55
CA HIS A 80 -32.82 3.78 -16.66
C HIS A 80 -32.39 2.46 -17.34
N SER A 81 -31.45 2.51 -18.30
CA SER A 81 -31.04 1.31 -19.01
C SER A 81 -30.51 0.21 -18.08
N GLN A 82 -30.80 -1.05 -18.45
CA GLN A 82 -30.29 -2.24 -17.75
C GLN A 82 -28.75 -2.32 -17.78
N MET A 83 -28.12 -1.70 -18.79
CA MET A 83 -26.67 -1.61 -18.89
C MET A 83 -26.08 -0.76 -17.76
N ASN A 84 -26.66 0.41 -17.47
CA ASN A 84 -26.24 1.26 -16.35
C ASN A 84 -26.47 0.59 -15.00
N TRP A 85 -27.55 -0.20 -14.88
CA TRP A 85 -27.83 -1.00 -13.69
C TRP A 85 -26.72 -2.01 -13.38
N ILE A 86 -26.32 -2.81 -14.39
CA ILE A 86 -25.25 -3.80 -14.25
C ILE A 86 -23.91 -3.11 -14.03
N ALA A 87 -23.66 -1.99 -14.72
CA ALA A 87 -22.43 -1.22 -14.56
C ALA A 87 -22.24 -0.71 -13.12
N GLY A 88 -23.30 -0.22 -12.48
CA GLY A 88 -23.22 0.25 -11.08
C GLY A 88 -22.83 -0.86 -10.10
N TRP A 89 -23.43 -2.04 -10.23
CA TRP A 89 -23.04 -3.22 -9.44
C TRP A 89 -21.60 -3.66 -9.71
N GLY A 90 -21.16 -3.60 -10.97
CA GLY A 90 -19.78 -3.87 -11.35
C GLY A 90 -18.80 -2.92 -10.67
N LYS A 91 -19.08 -1.61 -10.68
CA LYS A 91 -18.24 -0.60 -10.03
C LYS A 91 -18.25 -0.73 -8.50
N ALA A 92 -19.39 -0.95 -7.87
CA ALA A 92 -19.48 -1.16 -6.42
C ALA A 92 -18.65 -2.39 -5.97
N THR A 93 -18.68 -3.48 -6.75
CA THR A 93 -17.87 -4.66 -6.49
C THR A 93 -16.38 -4.40 -6.69
N LEU A 94 -16.02 -3.71 -7.77
CA LEU A 94 -14.62 -3.33 -8.04
C LEU A 94 -14.04 -2.48 -6.90
N ILE A 95 -14.80 -1.49 -6.42
CA ILE A 95 -14.37 -0.64 -5.30
C ILE A 95 -14.09 -1.49 -4.05
N ARG A 96 -15.01 -2.39 -3.69
CA ARG A 96 -14.86 -3.29 -2.54
C ARG A 96 -13.64 -4.21 -2.68
N ASP A 97 -13.44 -4.78 -3.86
CA ASP A 97 -12.37 -5.76 -4.09
C ASP A 97 -10.99 -5.09 -4.19
N MET A 98 -10.91 -3.82 -4.60
CA MET A 98 -9.66 -3.05 -4.67
C MET A 98 -9.28 -2.38 -3.34
N ALA A 99 -10.25 -2.00 -2.50
CA ALA A 99 -10.02 -1.28 -1.26
C ALA A 99 -8.96 -1.90 -0.31
N PRO A 100 -8.84 -3.23 -0.16
CA PRO A 100 -7.80 -3.85 0.67
C PRO A 100 -6.37 -3.59 0.18
N LEU A 101 -6.18 -3.24 -1.10
CA LEU A 101 -4.88 -2.89 -1.66
C LEU A 101 -4.42 -1.48 -1.24
N VAL A 102 -5.36 -0.66 -0.77
CA VAL A 102 -5.10 0.69 -0.27
C VAL A 102 -4.84 0.63 1.23
N SER A 103 -5.85 0.27 2.03
CA SER A 103 -5.69 0.04 3.46
C SER A 103 -6.90 -0.67 4.11
N PRO A 104 -6.75 -1.22 5.33
CA PRO A 104 -7.88 -1.79 6.08
C PRO A 104 -9.01 -0.79 6.36
N ALA A 105 -8.68 0.50 6.56
CA ALA A 105 -9.68 1.54 6.77
C ALA A 105 -10.51 1.77 5.50
N THR A 106 -9.85 1.85 4.34
CA THR A 106 -10.52 1.96 3.05
C THR A 106 -11.41 0.73 2.78
N GLN A 107 -10.98 -0.48 3.15
CA GLN A 107 -11.79 -1.69 3.04
C GLN A 107 -13.09 -1.59 3.84
N ALA A 108 -13.04 -1.19 5.11
CA ALA A 108 -14.22 -1.07 5.95
C ALA A 108 -15.26 -0.08 5.37
N HIS A 109 -14.79 1.04 4.82
CA HIS A 109 -15.67 1.99 4.13
C HIS A 109 -16.23 1.42 2.83
N ALA A 110 -15.45 0.66 2.07
CA ALA A 110 -15.91 0.05 0.82
C ALA A 110 -16.94 -1.06 1.05
N ASP A 111 -16.80 -1.84 2.13
CA ASP A 111 -17.81 -2.81 2.56
C ASP A 111 -19.12 -2.12 2.93
N THR A 112 -19.03 -0.97 3.63
CA THR A 112 -20.19 -0.12 3.96
C THR A 112 -20.86 0.42 2.70
N LEU A 113 -20.07 0.97 1.76
CA LEU A 113 -20.57 1.44 0.47
C LEU A 113 -21.28 0.32 -0.29
N PHE A 114 -20.74 -0.90 -0.32
CA PHE A 114 -21.37 -2.03 -0.99
C PHE A 114 -22.72 -2.38 -0.35
N ALA A 115 -22.83 -2.32 0.97
CA ALA A 115 -24.10 -2.52 1.68
C ALA A 115 -25.11 -1.40 1.36
N VAL A 116 -24.69 -0.13 1.43
CA VAL A 116 -25.53 1.03 1.09
C VAL A 116 -26.00 0.95 -0.35
N TRP A 117 -25.11 0.61 -1.30
CA TRP A 117 -25.48 0.39 -2.70
C TRP A 117 -26.54 -0.70 -2.81
N LYS A 118 -26.34 -1.85 -2.15
CA LYS A 118 -27.30 -2.96 -2.18
C LYS A 118 -28.68 -2.57 -1.69
N GLU A 119 -28.76 -1.73 -0.66
CA GLU A 119 -30.02 -1.25 -0.09
C GLU A 119 -30.70 -0.21 -0.97
N ASN A 120 -29.93 0.71 -1.57
CA ASN A 120 -30.46 1.92 -2.20
C ASN A 120 -30.55 1.84 -3.72
N ALA A 121 -29.82 0.93 -4.37
CA ALA A 121 -29.70 0.91 -5.83
C ALA A 121 -31.06 0.79 -6.53
N GLY A 122 -31.98 -0.01 -5.99
CA GLY A 122 -33.34 -0.15 -6.53
C GLY A 122 -34.17 1.12 -6.45
N GLU A 123 -33.95 1.97 -5.45
CA GLU A 123 -34.69 3.22 -5.24
C GLU A 123 -34.14 4.38 -6.08
N LEU A 124 -32.92 4.26 -6.63
CA LEU A 124 -32.33 5.29 -7.47
C LEU A 124 -33.21 5.64 -8.67
N GLU A 125 -33.91 4.67 -9.28
CA GLU A 125 -34.80 4.95 -10.43
C GLU A 125 -36.03 5.80 -10.06
N SER A 126 -36.39 5.87 -8.78
CA SER A 126 -37.57 6.63 -8.36
C SER A 126 -37.35 8.15 -8.44
N GLY A 127 -36.09 8.60 -8.53
CA GLY A 127 -35.68 10.00 -8.52
C GLY A 127 -36.17 10.78 -7.30
N LYS A 128 -36.53 10.06 -6.22
CA LYS A 128 -37.15 10.59 -5.01
C LYS A 128 -36.50 9.93 -3.79
N GLY A 129 -36.51 10.64 -2.67
CA GLY A 129 -35.96 10.16 -1.40
C GLY A 129 -34.48 10.51 -1.24
N ASN A 130 -33.78 9.76 -0.41
CA ASN A 130 -32.39 10.06 -0.01
C ASN A 130 -31.41 8.99 -0.52
N SER A 131 -31.81 8.14 -1.46
CA SER A 131 -31.01 7.00 -1.95
C SER A 131 -29.70 7.44 -2.60
N GLU A 132 -29.73 8.53 -3.37
CA GLU A 132 -28.53 9.08 -4.01
C GLU A 132 -27.59 9.70 -2.98
N GLN A 133 -28.12 10.51 -2.06
CA GLN A 133 -27.34 11.12 -0.98
C GLN A 133 -26.69 10.07 -0.05
N ALA A 134 -27.37 8.95 0.22
CA ALA A 134 -26.80 7.86 1.00
C ALA A 134 -25.60 7.21 0.29
N VAL A 135 -25.73 6.96 -1.02
CA VAL A 135 -24.65 6.42 -1.86
C VAL A 135 -23.49 7.42 -1.96
N GLU A 136 -23.78 8.71 -2.17
CA GLU A 136 -22.78 9.77 -2.23
C GLU A 136 -21.97 9.87 -0.93
N SER A 137 -22.65 9.90 0.23
CA SER A 137 -21.97 9.96 1.52
C SER A 137 -21.07 8.74 1.78
N ALA A 138 -21.49 7.55 1.33
CA ALA A 138 -20.67 6.35 1.45
C ALA A 138 -19.48 6.35 0.49
N LEU A 139 -19.64 6.90 -0.73
CA LEU A 139 -18.55 7.10 -1.69
C LEU A 139 -17.52 8.09 -1.16
N ASP A 140 -17.97 9.20 -0.58
CA ASP A 140 -17.08 10.20 0.03
C ASP A 140 -16.24 9.59 1.14
N ALA A 141 -16.81 8.74 1.99
CA ALA A 141 -16.08 8.04 3.05
C ALA A 141 -14.96 7.13 2.50
N VAL A 142 -15.22 6.42 1.39
CA VAL A 142 -14.18 5.60 0.72
C VAL A 142 -13.09 6.51 0.14
N ALA A 143 -13.49 7.59 -0.52
CA ALA A 143 -12.57 8.50 -1.18
C ALA A 143 -11.69 9.27 -0.17
N ASP A 144 -12.26 9.69 0.97
CA ASP A 144 -11.53 10.33 2.06
C ASP A 144 -10.51 9.39 2.69
N ALA A 145 -10.89 8.13 2.94
CA ALA A 145 -9.94 7.13 3.44
C ALA A 145 -8.78 6.91 2.45
N ALA A 146 -9.07 6.78 1.15
CA ALA A 146 -8.04 6.62 0.12
C ALA A 146 -7.12 7.86 0.00
N ARG A 147 -7.68 9.07 0.13
CA ARG A 147 -6.92 10.33 0.15
C ARG A 147 -6.03 10.43 1.39
N ALA A 148 -6.51 10.00 2.55
CA ALA A 148 -5.72 9.98 3.77
C ALA A 148 -4.47 9.10 3.63
N GLU A 149 -4.60 7.91 3.02
CA GLU A 149 -3.45 7.05 2.72
C GLU A 149 -2.46 7.71 1.75
N LEU A 150 -2.94 8.37 0.69
CA LEU A 150 -2.08 9.10 -0.25
C LEU A 150 -1.28 10.21 0.43
N LEU A 151 -1.88 10.92 1.40
CA LEU A 151 -1.21 11.97 2.16
C LEU A 151 -0.18 11.41 3.14
N ALA A 152 -0.41 10.22 3.70
CA ALA A 152 0.52 9.55 4.61
C ALA A 152 1.78 8.99 3.91
N LEU A 153 1.79 8.87 2.58
CA LEU A 153 2.92 8.37 1.79
C LEU A 153 3.96 9.45 1.41
N HIS A 154 3.71 10.72 1.75
CA HIS A 154 4.64 11.85 1.59
C HIS A 154 5.52 12.03 2.82
#